data_AF-A0A0C3KK58-F1
#
_entry.id   AF-A0A0C3KK58-F1
#
_cell.length_a   1.000
_cell.length_b   1.000
_cell.length_c   1.000
_cell.angle_alpha   90.00
_cell.angle_beta   90.00
_cell.angle_gamma   90.00
#
_symmetry.space_group_name_H-M   'P 1'
#
loop_
_entity.id
_entity.type
_entity.pdbx_description
1 polymer ?
#
loop_
_entity_poly.entity_id
_entity_poly.type
_entity_poly.pdbx_seq_one_letter_code
_entity_poly.pdbx_strand_id
1 'polypeptide(L)'
;MSTMEAGFQYRAHTLKPSPHDYHSKVAATHSKTGQTYPTPHPTLHFQFPRWSNAKYHYRATTPNPVYRKDLSETWRRERGTSGYSPRGHSTEEWVNEQIHFTDRSNDRQPSQPLDKEQLRRRMWDELLYQYETEAQKWMKHESGMEKGDREREPDDKKRAIREDISKIEARVRQRRDSERQAIAEERRRSVEKAMEMRRKEQERLNRAALEAWNSYESRWTAIVSSCEALSFEEIPWPVLVPPREAADVTADKISTFILHPAHSSHQSRKERIRSALLRWHPDRFRRLFQRIPESERKAVEEGICAVTRCLNDLLVVKESKVNVQGK
;
A
#
# COMPACT_ATOMS: atom_id res chain seq x y z
N MET A 1 -23.58 40.53 31.08
CA MET A 1 -22.94 39.21 30.91
C MET A 1 -21.62 39.46 30.21
N SER A 2 -20.54 39.49 31.01
CA SER A 2 -19.16 39.71 30.58
C SER A 2 -18.50 38.40 30.16
N THR A 3 -17.74 38.44 29.07
CA THR A 3 -16.76 37.42 28.65
C THR A 3 -15.71 38.17 27.82
N MET A 4 -14.68 38.74 28.45
CA MET A 4 -13.34 38.17 28.71
C MET A 4 -12.56 37.78 27.44
N GLU A 5 -11.62 38.66 27.10
CA GLU A 5 -10.47 38.46 26.23
C GLU A 5 -9.57 37.32 26.74
N ALA A 6 -8.97 36.58 25.81
CA ALA A 6 -7.75 35.82 26.06
C ALA A 6 -6.85 35.90 24.82
N GLY A 7 -5.79 36.68 24.94
CA GLY A 7 -4.71 36.76 23.97
C GLY A 7 -3.81 35.52 24.02
N PHE A 8 -3.34 35.08 22.86
CA PHE A 8 -2.25 34.11 22.75
C PHE A 8 -1.10 34.73 21.97
N GLN A 9 0.02 34.88 22.68
CA GLN A 9 1.28 35.38 22.18
C GLN A 9 2.06 34.31 21.40
N TYR A 10 2.80 34.79 20.40
CA TYR A 10 3.70 34.10 19.50
C TYR A 10 4.88 33.40 20.21
N ARG A 11 5.35 32.28 19.64
CA ARG A 11 6.80 31.96 19.59
C ARG A 11 7.14 31.13 18.35
N ALA A 12 7.72 31.81 17.36
CA ALA A 12 8.35 31.20 16.20
C ALA A 12 9.78 30.79 16.57
N HIS A 13 10.14 29.53 16.36
CA HIS A 13 11.53 29.06 16.45
C HIS A 13 12.16 29.10 15.05
N THR A 14 13.13 29.99 14.89
CA THR A 14 14.00 30.12 13.74
C THR A 14 15.18 29.14 13.87
N LEU A 15 15.25 28.14 12.99
CA LEU A 15 16.45 27.30 12.84
C LEU A 15 17.33 27.89 11.73
N LYS A 16 18.54 28.29 12.13
CA LYS A 16 19.64 28.73 11.24
C LYS A 16 20.32 27.51 10.61
N PRO A 17 20.66 27.52 9.31
CA PRO A 17 21.56 26.52 8.73
C PRO A 17 23.03 26.90 8.93
N SER A 18 23.84 25.88 9.24
CA SER A 18 25.30 25.91 9.44
C SER A 18 26.07 25.97 8.11
N PRO A 19 27.22 26.68 8.03
CA PRO A 19 28.09 26.71 6.85
C PRO A 19 29.28 25.73 6.96
N HIS A 20 30.01 25.55 5.85
CA HIS A 20 31.14 24.63 5.57
C HIS A 20 30.67 23.27 4.99
N ASP A 21 31.02 22.86 3.76
CA ASP A 21 32.33 22.92 3.11
C ASP A 21 32.31 23.33 1.61
N TYR A 22 33.40 23.98 1.23
CA TYR A 22 33.76 24.42 -0.12
C TYR A 22 34.99 23.63 -0.62
N HIS A 23 35.11 23.55 -1.95
CA HIS A 23 36.24 23.05 -2.77
C HIS A 23 36.31 21.52 -2.96
N SER A 24 36.57 20.98 -4.17
CA SER A 24 37.38 21.47 -5.29
C SER A 24 37.00 20.67 -6.57
N LYS A 25 36.89 21.30 -7.75
CA LYS A 25 37.83 21.19 -8.91
C LYS A 25 37.85 19.81 -9.63
N VAL A 26 37.91 19.60 -10.96
CA VAL A 26 37.98 20.41 -12.19
C VAL A 26 37.57 19.47 -13.37
N ALA A 27 36.99 20.07 -14.42
CA ALA A 27 37.25 19.92 -15.86
C ALA A 27 37.25 18.58 -16.65
N ALA A 28 36.87 18.82 -17.91
CA ALA A 28 37.38 18.25 -19.16
C ALA A 28 36.60 17.09 -19.79
N THR A 29 35.78 17.48 -20.80
CA THR A 29 35.78 17.00 -22.19
C THR A 29 36.11 15.53 -22.45
N HIS A 30 35.25 14.82 -23.18
CA HIS A 30 35.59 14.15 -24.45
C HIS A 30 34.33 13.61 -25.14
N SER A 31 34.14 14.00 -26.39
CA SER A 31 33.26 13.36 -27.37
C SER A 31 33.85 12.00 -27.77
N LYS A 32 33.03 10.95 -27.87
CA LYS A 32 33.24 9.89 -28.88
C LYS A 32 32.00 9.02 -29.11
N THR A 33 31.68 8.92 -30.38
CA THR A 33 30.87 7.94 -31.09
C THR A 33 31.29 6.50 -30.75
N GLY A 34 30.33 5.58 -30.66
CA GLY A 34 30.61 4.18 -30.34
C GLY A 34 29.38 3.29 -30.29
N GLN A 35 28.81 3.05 -31.47
CA GLN A 35 27.87 1.98 -31.78
C GLN A 35 28.37 0.64 -31.22
N THR A 36 27.67 0.01 -30.28
CA THR A 36 27.91 -1.38 -29.84
C THR A 36 26.58 -2.07 -29.48
N TYR A 37 26.51 -3.34 -29.88
CA TYR A 37 25.37 -4.25 -29.98
C TYR A 37 24.70 -4.60 -28.63
N PRO A 38 23.47 -5.15 -28.65
CA PRO A 38 22.76 -5.54 -27.44
C PRO A 38 23.45 -6.71 -26.73
N THR A 39 23.93 -6.44 -25.52
CA THR A 39 24.45 -7.44 -24.59
C THR A 39 23.31 -8.39 -24.15
N PRO A 40 23.51 -9.72 -24.20
CA PRO A 40 22.52 -10.68 -23.74
C PRO A 40 22.36 -10.64 -22.22
N HIS A 41 21.11 -10.80 -21.79
CA HIS A 41 20.67 -10.87 -20.40
C HIS A 41 21.56 -11.79 -19.54
N PRO A 42 21.90 -11.40 -18.29
CA PRO A 42 22.39 -12.37 -17.33
C PRO A 42 21.25 -13.33 -17.00
N THR A 43 21.38 -14.57 -17.46
CA THR A 43 20.65 -15.72 -16.95
C THR A 43 20.86 -15.77 -15.44
N LEU A 44 19.83 -15.37 -14.69
CA LEU A 44 19.75 -15.63 -13.26
C LEU A 44 19.66 -17.14 -13.07
N HIS A 45 20.83 -17.74 -12.94
CA HIS A 45 21.03 -19.10 -12.47
C HIS A 45 20.49 -19.14 -11.03
N PHE A 46 19.24 -19.58 -10.87
CA PHE A 46 18.69 -19.95 -9.58
C PHE A 46 19.51 -21.15 -9.08
N GLN A 47 20.55 -20.88 -8.31
CA GLN A 47 21.16 -21.88 -7.43
C GLN A 47 20.10 -22.22 -6.38
N PHE A 48 19.48 -23.39 -6.54
CA PHE A 48 18.79 -24.03 -5.44
C PHE A 48 19.78 -24.16 -4.27
N PRO A 49 19.46 -23.69 -3.06
CA PRO A 49 20.27 -24.00 -1.90
C PRO A 49 20.22 -25.51 -1.70
N ARG A 50 21.36 -26.16 -1.96
CA ARG A 50 21.69 -27.52 -1.55
C ARG A 50 21.45 -27.60 -0.05
N TRP A 51 20.37 -28.26 0.37
CA TRP A 51 20.10 -28.58 1.77
C TRP A 51 21.23 -29.47 2.30
N SER A 52 22.28 -28.85 2.83
CA SER A 52 23.23 -29.51 3.71
C SER A 52 22.54 -29.81 5.02
N ASN A 53 22.45 -31.11 5.34
CA ASN A 53 22.18 -31.73 6.64
C ASN A 53 22.20 -30.76 7.83
N ALA A 54 21.06 -30.11 8.09
CA ALA A 54 20.79 -29.52 9.39
C ALA A 54 20.33 -30.68 10.30
N LYS A 55 21.26 -31.17 11.12
CA LYS A 55 20.93 -32.02 12.27
C LYS A 55 19.92 -31.24 13.13
N TYR A 56 18.67 -31.64 13.07
CA TYR A 56 17.65 -31.23 14.04
C TYR A 56 18.05 -31.81 15.39
N HIS A 57 18.71 -30.99 16.21
CA HIS A 57 18.67 -31.21 17.65
C HIS A 57 17.23 -30.94 18.08
N TYR A 58 16.47 -32.02 18.28
CA TYR A 58 15.24 -31.96 19.05
C TYR A 58 15.64 -31.50 20.45
N ARG A 59 15.42 -30.22 20.74
CA ARG A 59 15.43 -29.76 22.13
C ARG A 59 14.11 -30.24 22.70
N ALA A 60 14.16 -31.34 23.45
CA ALA A 60 13.04 -31.82 24.22
C ALA A 60 12.67 -30.73 25.25
N THR A 61 11.72 -29.88 24.89
CA THR A 61 11.07 -28.98 25.83
C THR A 61 10.18 -29.85 26.71
N THR A 62 10.71 -30.24 27.86
CA THR A 62 9.95 -30.78 28.99
C THR A 62 8.78 -29.86 29.30
N PRO A 63 7.53 -30.35 29.30
CA PRO A 63 6.41 -29.61 29.88
C PRO A 63 6.61 -29.58 31.40
N ASN A 64 6.72 -28.37 31.95
CA ASN A 64 6.67 -28.12 33.37
C ASN A 64 5.28 -28.53 33.91
N PRO A 65 5.18 -29.44 34.90
CA PRO A 65 3.91 -29.94 35.42
C PRO A 65 3.49 -29.10 36.63
N VAL A 66 2.63 -28.10 36.42
CA VAL A 66 2.03 -27.35 37.54
C VAL A 66 0.55 -27.12 37.26
N TYR A 67 -0.28 -27.71 38.12
CA TYR A 67 -1.75 -27.66 38.22
C TYR A 67 -2.60 -28.44 37.20
N ARG A 68 -2.64 -29.76 37.40
CA ARG A 68 -3.87 -30.56 37.23
C ARG A 68 -4.20 -31.20 38.58
N LYS A 69 -4.81 -30.42 39.46
CA LYS A 69 -5.45 -30.89 40.71
C LYS A 69 -6.92 -30.53 40.61
N ASP A 70 -7.71 -31.50 40.19
CA ASP A 70 -9.04 -31.84 40.73
C ASP A 70 -9.72 -32.80 39.76
N LEU A 71 -10.56 -33.69 40.32
CA LEU A 71 -11.21 -34.86 39.69
C LEU A 71 -10.49 -36.20 39.85
N SER A 72 -9.81 -36.41 40.99
CA SER A 72 -9.55 -37.78 41.47
C SER A 72 -9.67 -37.93 42.99
N GLU A 73 -10.66 -37.28 43.62
CA GLU A 73 -10.94 -37.35 45.06
C GLU A 73 -12.26 -38.05 45.45
N THR A 74 -12.76 -39.02 44.67
CA THR A 74 -13.91 -39.85 45.11
C THR A 74 -13.74 -41.36 45.04
N TRP A 75 -12.56 -41.88 44.68
CA TRP A 75 -12.38 -43.34 44.52
C TRP A 75 -11.16 -43.94 45.22
N ARG A 76 -10.61 -43.29 46.25
CA ARG A 76 -9.48 -43.86 46.99
C ARG A 76 -9.41 -43.45 48.47
N ARG A 77 -10.46 -43.75 49.24
CA ARG A 77 -10.38 -43.88 50.69
C ARG A 77 -11.55 -44.71 51.22
N GLU A 78 -11.36 -46.04 51.25
CA GLU A 78 -11.90 -46.95 52.27
C GLU A 78 -11.46 -48.39 51.92
N ARG A 79 -10.26 -48.76 52.34
CA ARG A 79 -9.93 -50.14 52.72
C ARG A 79 -9.19 -50.07 54.04
N GLY A 80 -9.95 -49.77 55.09
CA GLY A 80 -9.66 -50.24 56.43
C GLY A 80 -10.21 -51.66 56.52
N THR A 81 -9.28 -52.60 56.58
CA THR A 81 -9.46 -54.03 56.82
C THR A 81 -10.43 -54.34 57.96
N SER A 82 -11.51 -55.06 57.67
CA SER A 82 -12.00 -56.12 58.55
C SER A 82 -12.95 -57.05 57.80
N GLY A 83 -12.42 -58.21 57.40
CA GLY A 83 -13.16 -59.46 57.53
C GLY A 83 -14.36 -59.70 56.62
N TYR A 84 -14.28 -59.45 55.32
CA TYR A 84 -15.08 -60.22 54.36
C TYR A 84 -14.19 -60.60 53.19
N SER A 85 -13.53 -61.75 53.32
CA SER A 85 -13.30 -62.57 52.15
C SER A 85 -14.71 -62.93 51.65
N PRO A 86 -15.14 -62.47 50.46
CA PRO A 86 -16.22 -63.18 49.81
C PRO A 86 -15.61 -64.55 49.62
N ARG A 87 -16.02 -65.53 50.43
CA ARG A 87 -16.06 -66.89 49.94
C ARG A 87 -16.75 -66.72 48.61
N GLY A 88 -15.99 -66.81 47.53
CA GLY A 88 -16.57 -66.81 46.22
C GLY A 88 -17.59 -67.91 46.34
N HIS A 89 -18.87 -67.54 46.37
CA HIS A 89 -19.90 -68.50 46.08
C HIS A 89 -19.43 -69.04 44.76
N SER A 90 -18.88 -70.26 44.81
CA SER A 90 -18.47 -70.93 43.60
C SER A 90 -19.68 -70.77 42.69
N THR A 91 -19.48 -70.52 41.41
CA THR A 91 -20.60 -70.44 40.48
C THR A 91 -21.54 -71.65 40.69
N GLU A 92 -20.97 -72.78 41.18
CA GLU A 92 -21.65 -73.95 41.75
C GLU A 92 -22.58 -73.72 42.98
N GLU A 93 -22.18 -72.96 44.00
CA GLU A 93 -22.96 -72.70 45.22
C GLU A 93 -24.17 -71.79 44.97
N TRP A 94 -24.03 -70.78 44.10
CA TRP A 94 -25.15 -69.93 43.70
C TRP A 94 -26.21 -70.69 42.88
N VAL A 95 -25.77 -71.62 42.01
CA VAL A 95 -26.68 -72.50 41.27
C VAL A 95 -27.39 -73.51 42.20
N ASN A 96 -26.70 -74.03 43.22
CA ASN A 96 -27.34 -74.88 44.23
C ASN A 96 -28.40 -74.13 45.06
N GLU A 97 -28.19 -72.84 45.37
CA GLU A 97 -29.21 -72.01 46.04
C GLU A 97 -30.46 -71.79 45.18
N GLN A 98 -30.29 -71.62 43.87
CA GLN A 98 -31.43 -71.47 42.95
C GLN A 98 -32.22 -72.77 42.76
N ILE A 99 -31.57 -73.94 42.74
CA ILE A 99 -32.24 -75.26 42.70
C ILE A 99 -33.19 -75.42 43.89
N HIS A 100 -32.73 -75.08 45.10
CA HIS A 100 -33.54 -75.17 46.33
C HIS A 100 -34.71 -74.18 46.37
N PHE A 101 -34.64 -73.06 45.65
CA PHE A 101 -35.74 -72.10 45.56
C PHE A 101 -36.88 -72.61 44.67
N THR A 102 -36.58 -73.37 43.61
CA THR A 102 -37.60 -73.96 42.71
C THR A 102 -38.32 -75.18 43.31
N ASP A 103 -37.71 -75.86 44.28
CA ASP A 103 -38.24 -77.08 44.90
C ASP A 103 -39.29 -76.78 45.99
N ARG A 104 -39.40 -75.52 46.46
CA ARG A 104 -40.28 -75.13 47.59
C ARG A 104 -41.70 -74.75 47.17
N SER A 105 -42.03 -74.79 45.88
CA SER A 105 -43.30 -74.26 45.35
C SER A 105 -44.18 -75.28 44.62
N ASN A 106 -43.82 -76.56 44.59
CA ASN A 106 -44.53 -77.55 43.76
C ASN A 106 -45.05 -78.75 44.57
N ASP A 107 -45.99 -78.48 45.47
CA ASP A 107 -46.76 -79.51 46.18
C ASP A 107 -47.94 -79.96 45.29
N ARG A 108 -47.64 -80.71 44.21
CA ARG A 108 -48.59 -81.57 43.45
C ARG A 108 -47.85 -82.35 42.33
N GLN A 109 -48.01 -83.67 42.37
CA GLN A 109 -47.55 -84.74 41.47
C GLN A 109 -46.12 -85.30 41.64
N PRO A 110 -45.98 -86.64 41.86
CA PRO A 110 -44.70 -87.32 41.76
C PRO A 110 -44.34 -87.50 40.28
N SER A 111 -43.53 -86.59 39.76
CA SER A 111 -42.71 -86.85 38.57
C SER A 111 -41.34 -87.33 39.05
N GLN A 112 -40.79 -88.35 38.37
CA GLN A 112 -39.52 -88.98 38.73
C GLN A 112 -38.43 -87.94 39.05
N PRO A 113 -37.62 -88.13 40.12
CA PRO A 113 -36.57 -87.18 40.46
C PRO A 113 -35.59 -87.11 39.29
N LEU A 114 -35.59 -86.00 38.57
CA LEU A 114 -34.47 -85.68 37.69
C LEU A 114 -33.23 -85.56 38.57
N ASP A 115 -32.22 -86.35 38.23
CA ASP A 115 -30.90 -86.33 38.84
C ASP A 115 -30.44 -84.87 39.00
N LYS A 116 -30.01 -84.49 40.21
CA LYS A 116 -29.68 -83.08 40.57
C LYS A 116 -28.66 -82.46 39.61
N GLU A 117 -27.80 -83.31 39.05
CA GLU A 117 -26.83 -82.97 38.02
C GLU A 117 -27.48 -82.48 36.71
N GLN A 118 -28.63 -83.03 36.32
CA GLN A 118 -29.35 -82.65 35.10
C GLN A 118 -30.03 -81.29 35.24
N LEU A 119 -30.63 -80.99 36.40
CA LEU A 119 -31.24 -79.69 36.67
C LEU A 119 -30.17 -78.60 36.69
N ARG A 120 -29.04 -78.88 37.33
CA ARG A 120 -27.87 -78.01 37.37
C ARG A 120 -27.34 -77.71 35.97
N ARG A 121 -27.20 -78.72 35.10
CA ARG A 121 -26.81 -78.53 33.70
C ARG A 121 -27.80 -77.63 32.94
N ARG A 122 -29.10 -77.86 33.06
CA ARG A 122 -30.11 -77.01 32.40
C ARG A 122 -30.06 -75.56 32.88
N MET A 123 -29.84 -75.33 34.18
CA MET A 123 -29.69 -73.99 34.72
C MET A 123 -28.40 -73.31 34.23
N TRP A 124 -27.30 -74.07 34.14
CA TRP A 124 -26.07 -73.58 33.52
C TRP A 124 -26.26 -73.23 32.06
N ASP A 125 -26.91 -74.09 31.28
CA ASP A 125 -27.18 -73.88 29.87
C ASP A 125 -28.06 -72.64 29.66
N GLU A 126 -29.09 -72.43 30.49
CA GLU A 126 -29.94 -71.24 30.45
C GLU A 126 -29.17 -69.97 30.82
N LEU A 127 -28.37 -70.01 31.89
CA LEU A 127 -27.54 -68.87 32.29
C LEU A 127 -26.51 -68.52 31.20
N LEU A 128 -25.89 -69.54 30.61
CA LEU A 128 -24.93 -69.38 29.53
C LEU A 128 -25.60 -68.78 28.30
N TYR A 129 -26.82 -69.21 27.97
CA TYR A 129 -27.61 -68.67 26.87
C TYR A 129 -28.01 -67.20 27.11
N GLN A 130 -28.44 -66.84 28.33
CA GLN A 130 -28.74 -65.44 28.66
C GLN A 130 -27.47 -64.57 28.55
N TYR A 131 -26.34 -65.04 29.08
CA TYR A 131 -25.07 -64.32 28.96
C TYR A 131 -24.61 -64.19 27.51
N GLU A 132 -24.72 -65.26 26.71
CA GLU A 132 -24.34 -65.23 25.29
C GLU A 132 -25.25 -64.30 24.49
N THR A 133 -26.55 -64.30 24.74
CA THR A 133 -27.48 -63.38 24.06
C THR A 133 -27.27 -61.93 24.47
N GLU A 134 -26.96 -61.65 25.74
CA GLU A 134 -26.59 -60.30 26.20
C GLU A 134 -25.24 -59.85 25.64
N ALA A 135 -24.24 -60.71 25.64
CA ALA A 135 -22.95 -60.45 25.01
C ALA A 135 -23.11 -60.19 23.51
N GLN A 136 -23.96 -60.95 22.81
CA GLN A 136 -24.27 -60.72 21.39
C GLN A 136 -25.01 -59.40 21.16
N LYS A 137 -25.94 -59.01 22.03
CA LYS A 137 -26.62 -57.70 21.96
C LYS A 137 -25.62 -56.57 22.19
N TRP A 138 -24.73 -56.71 23.17
CA TRP A 138 -23.70 -55.73 23.48
C TRP A 138 -22.70 -55.60 22.32
N MET A 139 -22.18 -56.71 21.78
CA MET A 139 -21.30 -56.71 20.61
C MET A 139 -21.97 -56.08 19.37
N LYS A 140 -23.26 -56.34 19.13
CA LYS A 140 -24.00 -55.71 18.02
C LYS A 140 -24.18 -54.21 18.24
N HIS A 141 -24.49 -53.79 19.46
CA HIS A 141 -24.66 -52.38 19.81
C HIS A 141 -23.34 -51.61 19.69
N GLU A 142 -22.26 -52.15 20.27
CA GLU A 142 -20.92 -51.56 20.21
C GLU A 142 -20.39 -51.51 18.77
N SER A 143 -20.52 -52.60 18.00
CA SER A 143 -20.15 -52.62 16.59
C SER A 143 -20.95 -51.62 15.75
N GLY A 144 -22.23 -51.40 16.08
CA GLY A 144 -23.07 -50.37 15.45
C GLY A 144 -22.58 -48.95 15.74
N MET A 145 -22.16 -48.66 16.98
CA MET A 145 -21.58 -47.37 17.35
C MET A 145 -20.22 -47.15 16.67
N GLU A 146 -19.32 -48.12 16.71
CA GLU A 146 -18.00 -48.04 16.06
C GLU A 146 -18.11 -47.81 14.55
N LYS A 147 -19.06 -48.50 13.90
CA LYS A 147 -19.31 -48.31 12.47
C LYS A 147 -19.83 -46.90 12.18
N GLY A 148 -20.75 -46.39 13.00
CA GLY A 148 -21.27 -45.03 12.89
C GLY A 148 -20.19 -43.96 13.10
N ASP A 149 -19.30 -44.15 14.07
CA ASP A 149 -18.21 -43.21 14.33
C ASP A 149 -17.15 -43.26 13.23
N ARG A 150 -16.81 -44.45 12.72
CA ARG A 150 -15.90 -44.63 11.59
C ARG A 150 -16.44 -44.03 10.29
N GLU A 151 -17.76 -44.00 10.13
CA GLU A 151 -18.44 -43.41 8.98
C GLU A 151 -18.54 -41.87 9.08
N ARG A 152 -18.68 -41.31 10.28
CA ARG A 152 -18.71 -39.85 10.51
C ARG A 152 -17.32 -39.20 10.43
N GLU A 153 -16.29 -39.90 10.90
CA GLU A 153 -14.90 -39.42 10.91
C GLU A 153 -14.40 -38.83 9.57
N PRO A 154 -14.58 -39.49 8.40
CA PRO A 154 -14.13 -38.92 7.11
C PRO A 154 -14.90 -37.67 6.72
N ASP A 155 -16.19 -37.58 7.05
CA ASP A 155 -17.02 -36.44 6.68
C ASP A 155 -16.75 -35.21 7.56
N ASP A 156 -16.48 -35.44 8.85
CA ASP A 156 -16.01 -34.39 9.76
C ASP A 156 -14.63 -33.87 9.35
N LYS A 157 -13.71 -34.76 8.95
CA LYS A 157 -12.41 -34.37 8.37
C LYS A 157 -12.58 -33.55 7.09
N LYS A 158 -13.46 -33.96 6.16
CA LYS A 158 -13.74 -33.19 4.94
C LYS A 158 -14.37 -31.82 5.26
N ARG A 159 -15.19 -31.71 6.30
CA ARG A 159 -15.79 -30.44 6.74
C ARG A 159 -14.71 -29.53 7.31
N ALA A 160 -13.85 -30.05 8.18
CA ALA A 160 -12.73 -29.31 8.74
C ALA A 160 -11.78 -28.79 7.64
N ILE A 161 -11.42 -29.64 6.67
CA ILE A 161 -10.58 -29.25 5.52
C ILE A 161 -11.25 -28.15 4.69
N ARG A 162 -12.56 -28.26 4.40
CA ARG A 162 -13.29 -27.22 3.64
C ARG A 162 -13.33 -25.90 4.40
N GLU A 163 -13.53 -25.94 5.71
CA GLU A 163 -13.52 -24.75 6.55
C GLU A 163 -12.14 -24.09 6.57
N ASP A 164 -11.07 -24.88 6.69
CA ASP A 164 -9.70 -24.39 6.66
C ASP A 164 -9.34 -23.79 5.31
N ILE A 165 -9.73 -24.42 4.19
CA ILE A 165 -9.56 -23.87 2.85
C ILE A 165 -10.29 -22.52 2.74
N SER A 166 -11.56 -22.44 3.18
CA SER A 166 -12.33 -21.21 3.15
C SER A 166 -11.67 -20.08 3.98
N LYS A 167 -11.15 -20.41 5.17
CA LYS A 167 -10.40 -19.46 6.00
C LYS A 167 -9.11 -18.98 5.31
N ILE A 168 -8.38 -19.88 4.66
CA ILE A 168 -7.15 -19.54 3.92
C ILE A 168 -7.49 -18.64 2.73
N GLU A 169 -8.49 -19.00 1.93
CA GLU A 169 -8.92 -18.22 0.77
C GLU A 169 -9.40 -16.82 1.16
N ALA A 170 -10.17 -16.69 2.26
CA ALA A 170 -10.60 -15.41 2.79
C ALA A 170 -9.41 -14.53 3.20
N ARG A 171 -8.40 -15.11 3.88
CA ARG A 171 -7.17 -14.38 4.25
C ARG A 171 -6.36 -13.94 3.03
N VAL A 172 -6.25 -14.80 2.02
CA VAL A 172 -5.55 -14.46 0.76
C VAL A 172 -6.27 -13.35 0.02
N ARG A 173 -7.61 -13.41 -0.07
CA ARG A 173 -8.43 -12.37 -0.69
C ARG A 173 -8.29 -11.04 0.05
N GLN A 174 -8.43 -11.06 1.37
CA GLN A 174 -8.26 -9.87 2.21
C GLN A 174 -6.87 -9.25 2.04
N ARG A 175 -5.80 -10.06 2.02
CA ARG A 175 -4.44 -9.56 1.77
C ARG A 175 -4.32 -8.91 0.39
N ARG A 176 -4.77 -9.58 -0.66
CA ARG A 176 -4.74 -9.05 -2.03
C ARG A 176 -5.52 -7.75 -2.17
N ASP A 177 -6.69 -7.66 -1.55
CA ASP A 177 -7.52 -6.46 -1.60
C ASP A 177 -6.86 -5.32 -0.82
N SER A 178 -6.28 -5.60 0.35
CA SER A 178 -5.51 -4.60 1.10
C SER A 178 -4.27 -4.10 0.34
N GLU A 179 -3.53 -4.99 -0.33
CA GLU A 179 -2.40 -4.60 -1.19
C GLU A 179 -2.87 -3.76 -2.39
N ARG A 180 -3.96 -4.18 -3.06
CA ARG A 180 -4.55 -3.40 -4.17
C ARG A 180 -4.98 -2.02 -3.71
N GLN A 181 -5.61 -1.91 -2.53
CA GLN A 181 -6.02 -0.63 -1.95
C GLN A 181 -4.82 0.23 -1.59
N ALA A 182 -3.78 -0.34 -0.96
CA ALA A 182 -2.55 0.36 -0.62
C ALA A 182 -1.85 0.90 -1.88
N ILE A 183 -1.70 0.08 -2.92
CA ILE A 183 -1.11 0.48 -4.21
C ILE A 183 -1.95 1.56 -4.89
N ALA A 184 -3.28 1.42 -4.90
CA ALA A 184 -4.17 2.42 -5.50
C ALA A 184 -4.11 3.76 -4.76
N GLU A 185 -4.06 3.72 -3.43
CA GLU A 185 -3.92 4.92 -2.60
C GLU A 185 -2.56 5.59 -2.77
N GLU A 186 -1.47 4.81 -2.81
CA GLU A 186 -0.13 5.34 -3.07
C GLU A 186 -0.06 6.01 -4.45
N ARG A 187 -0.60 5.38 -5.48
CA ARG A 187 -0.71 5.98 -6.82
C ARG A 187 -1.51 7.26 -6.81
N ARG A 188 -2.66 7.29 -6.11
CA ARG A 188 -3.49 8.50 -5.97
C ARG A 188 -2.71 9.63 -5.30
N ARG A 189 -2.04 9.33 -4.18
CA ARG A 189 -1.20 10.30 -3.45
C ARG A 189 -0.03 10.80 -4.30
N SER A 190 0.57 9.94 -5.11
CA SER A 190 1.66 10.31 -6.02
C SER A 190 1.18 11.24 -7.13
N VAL A 191 0.06 10.92 -7.77
CA VAL A 191 -0.56 11.78 -8.80
C VAL A 191 -0.96 13.13 -8.22
N GLU A 192 -1.58 13.16 -7.05
CA GLU A 192 -1.97 14.38 -6.36
C GLU A 192 -0.76 15.26 -6.04
N LYS A 193 0.30 14.68 -5.47
CA LYS A 193 1.57 15.40 -5.23
C LYS A 193 2.18 15.93 -6.52
N ALA A 194 2.18 15.16 -7.61
CA ALA A 194 2.70 15.61 -8.90
C ALA A 194 1.90 16.77 -9.49
N MET A 195 0.57 16.72 -9.40
CA MET A 195 -0.31 17.82 -9.81
C MET A 195 -0.08 19.06 -8.95
N GLU A 196 0.07 18.91 -7.62
CA GLU A 196 0.33 20.02 -6.72
C GLU A 196 1.68 20.68 -7.01
N MET A 197 2.74 19.90 -7.22
CA MET A 197 4.06 20.43 -7.59
C MET A 197 4.01 21.17 -8.92
N ARG A 198 3.30 20.64 -9.92
CA ARG A 198 3.10 21.32 -11.20
C ARG A 198 2.35 22.65 -11.04
N ARG A 199 1.31 22.68 -10.19
CA ARG A 199 0.57 23.91 -9.89
C ARG A 199 1.46 24.96 -9.22
N LYS A 200 2.20 24.56 -8.18
CA LYS A 200 3.15 25.44 -7.47
C LYS A 200 4.23 25.99 -8.40
N GLU A 201 4.76 25.16 -9.28
CA GLU A 201 5.76 25.60 -10.26
C GLU A 201 5.16 26.58 -11.27
N GLN A 202 3.95 26.30 -11.77
CA GLN A 202 3.25 27.23 -12.65
C GLN A 202 2.97 28.58 -11.97
N GLU A 203 2.57 28.59 -10.71
CA GLU A 203 2.37 29.80 -9.92
C GLU A 203 3.68 30.57 -9.73
N ARG A 204 4.79 29.88 -9.47
CA ARG A 204 6.13 30.47 -9.35
C ARG A 204 6.53 31.16 -10.66
N LEU A 205 6.36 30.48 -11.79
CA LEU A 205 6.66 31.02 -13.12
C LEU A 205 5.76 32.22 -13.45
N ASN A 206 4.46 32.12 -13.16
CA ASN A 206 3.51 33.22 -13.37
C ASN A 206 3.87 34.46 -12.53
N ARG A 207 4.27 34.26 -11.27
CA ARG A 207 4.73 35.35 -10.40
C ARG A 207 6.00 36.00 -10.93
N ALA A 208 7.00 35.21 -11.33
CA ALA A 208 8.24 35.73 -11.91
C ALA A 208 7.97 36.53 -13.20
N ALA A 209 7.05 36.06 -14.05
CA ALA A 209 6.64 36.77 -15.25
C ALA A 209 5.94 38.11 -14.94
N LEU A 210 5.10 38.16 -13.90
CA LEU A 210 4.46 39.38 -13.43
C LEU A 210 5.46 40.39 -12.87
N GLU A 211 6.42 39.94 -12.05
CA GLU A 211 7.49 40.77 -11.50
C GLU A 211 8.35 41.36 -12.62
N ALA A 212 8.73 40.54 -13.61
CA ALA A 212 9.46 40.98 -14.78
C ALA A 212 8.67 42.01 -15.61
N TRP A 213 7.35 41.80 -15.78
CA TRP A 213 6.48 42.75 -16.48
C TRP A 213 6.36 44.09 -15.75
N ASN A 214 6.19 44.07 -14.42
CA ASN A 214 6.12 45.28 -13.61
C ASN A 214 7.46 46.05 -13.68
N SER A 215 8.59 45.34 -13.57
CA SER A 215 9.91 45.94 -13.74
C SER A 215 10.11 46.54 -15.14
N TYR A 216 9.61 45.88 -16.18
CA TYR A 216 9.60 46.38 -17.55
C TYR A 216 8.82 47.69 -17.67
N GLU A 217 7.57 47.73 -17.20
CA GLU A 217 6.75 48.95 -17.25
C GLU A 217 7.34 50.08 -16.40
N SER A 218 7.84 49.79 -15.19
CA SER A 218 8.48 50.80 -14.32
C SER A 218 9.77 51.38 -14.92
N ARG A 219 10.60 50.56 -15.57
CA ARG A 219 11.76 51.08 -16.32
C ARG A 219 11.32 51.93 -17.50
N TRP A 220 10.21 51.57 -18.14
CA TRP A 220 9.71 52.34 -19.26
C TRP A 220 9.14 53.69 -18.89
N THR A 221 8.42 53.77 -17.76
CA THR A 221 8.00 55.07 -17.21
C THR A 221 9.21 55.90 -16.78
N ALA A 222 10.21 55.30 -16.13
CA ALA A 222 11.44 56.01 -15.74
C ALA A 222 12.18 56.62 -16.93
N ILE A 223 12.33 55.89 -18.04
CA ILE A 223 13.00 56.40 -19.25
C ILE A 223 12.22 57.55 -19.89
N VAL A 224 10.88 57.48 -19.91
CA VAL A 224 10.05 58.56 -20.47
C VAL A 224 10.07 59.81 -19.59
N SER A 225 10.21 59.65 -18.26
CA SER A 225 10.25 60.76 -17.30
C SER A 225 11.65 61.37 -17.10
N SER A 226 12.72 60.60 -17.29
CA SER A 226 14.12 61.07 -17.18
C SER A 226 14.65 61.53 -18.54
N CYS A 227 15.66 62.41 -18.53
CA CYS A 227 16.44 62.82 -19.71
C CYS A 227 17.89 62.33 -19.67
N GLU A 228 18.25 61.46 -18.72
CA GLU A 228 19.61 60.94 -18.54
C GLU A 228 20.08 60.08 -19.72
N ALA A 229 21.39 59.92 -19.85
CA ALA A 229 21.98 59.03 -20.84
C ALA A 229 21.51 57.59 -20.60
N LEU A 230 21.23 56.86 -21.68
CA LEU A 230 20.70 55.49 -21.62
C LEU A 230 21.74 54.52 -22.14
N SER A 231 22.05 53.49 -21.35
CA SER A 231 22.85 52.35 -21.80
C SER A 231 21.98 51.24 -22.39
N PHE A 232 22.59 50.31 -23.13
CA PHE A 232 21.92 49.13 -23.69
C PHE A 232 21.21 48.30 -22.62
N GLU A 233 21.81 48.14 -21.44
CA GLU A 233 21.25 47.34 -20.34
C GLU A 233 20.06 48.03 -19.64
N GLU A 234 20.03 49.38 -19.65
CA GLU A 234 18.96 50.17 -19.06
C GLU A 234 17.68 50.15 -19.89
N ILE A 235 17.80 49.92 -21.20
CA ILE A 235 16.65 49.78 -22.09
C ILE A 235 15.83 48.55 -21.61
N PRO A 236 14.52 48.71 -21.34
CA PRO A 236 13.69 47.62 -20.88
C PRO A 236 13.32 46.74 -22.07
N TRP A 237 14.20 45.82 -22.45
CA TRP A 237 13.95 44.85 -23.50
C TRP A 237 12.76 43.95 -23.16
N PRO A 238 11.94 43.52 -24.13
CA PRO A 238 10.73 42.74 -23.88
C PRO A 238 11.09 41.26 -23.71
N VAL A 239 11.92 40.96 -22.71
CA VAL A 239 12.42 39.62 -22.38
C VAL A 239 12.48 39.46 -20.86
N LEU A 240 12.33 38.22 -20.36
CA LEU A 240 12.31 37.95 -18.91
C LEU A 240 13.63 38.28 -18.20
N VAL A 241 14.75 38.02 -18.89
CA VAL A 241 16.10 38.31 -18.40
C VAL A 241 16.69 39.41 -19.27
N PRO A 242 17.11 40.56 -18.70
CA PRO A 242 17.73 41.64 -19.46
C PRO A 242 18.89 41.11 -20.31
N PRO A 243 18.88 41.37 -21.64
CA PRO A 243 19.93 40.94 -22.53
C PRO A 243 21.18 41.78 -22.30
N ARG A 244 22.37 41.17 -22.47
CA ARG A 244 23.64 41.91 -22.47
C ARG A 244 24.05 42.36 -23.86
N GLU A 245 23.55 41.65 -24.88
CA GLU A 245 23.88 41.87 -26.28
C GLU A 245 22.62 41.80 -27.16
N ALA A 246 22.68 42.40 -28.35
CA ALA A 246 21.56 42.37 -29.31
C ALA A 246 21.18 40.95 -29.74
N ALA A 247 22.14 40.02 -29.77
CA ALA A 247 21.92 38.62 -30.13
C ALA A 247 21.02 37.86 -29.14
N ASP A 248 20.96 38.30 -27.87
CA ASP A 248 20.12 37.68 -26.85
C ASP A 248 18.63 37.94 -27.07
N VAL A 249 18.30 38.96 -27.86
CA VAL A 249 16.95 39.40 -28.20
C VAL A 249 16.38 38.50 -29.30
N THR A 250 15.88 37.34 -28.88
CA THR A 250 15.36 36.30 -29.78
C THR A 250 13.83 36.31 -29.84
N ALA A 251 13.28 35.88 -30.99
CA ALA A 251 11.84 35.81 -31.22
C ALA A 251 11.09 34.99 -30.16
N ASP A 252 11.67 33.87 -29.71
CA ASP A 252 11.09 32.99 -28.70
C ASP A 252 10.94 33.71 -27.35
N LYS A 253 12.01 34.36 -26.87
CA LYS A 253 11.98 35.13 -25.61
C LYS A 253 10.98 36.29 -25.67
N ILE A 254 10.93 37.03 -26.79
CA ILE A 254 9.99 38.13 -26.98
C ILE A 254 8.55 37.63 -27.00
N SER A 255 8.30 36.56 -27.75
CA SER A 255 6.95 35.97 -27.86
C SER A 255 6.47 35.47 -26.50
N THR A 256 7.33 34.77 -25.76
CA THR A 256 7.05 34.26 -24.42
C THR A 256 6.78 35.41 -23.45
N PHE A 257 7.55 36.49 -23.52
CA PHE A 257 7.38 37.65 -22.65
C PHE A 257 6.10 38.42 -23.00
N ILE A 258 5.93 38.92 -24.23
CA ILE A 258 4.77 39.77 -24.60
C ILE A 258 3.43 39.01 -24.55
N LEU A 259 3.46 37.71 -24.85
CA LEU A 259 2.24 36.88 -24.91
C LEU A 259 1.96 36.11 -23.62
N HIS A 260 2.76 36.31 -22.57
CA HIS A 260 2.58 35.57 -21.32
C HIS A 260 1.18 35.81 -20.74
N PRO A 261 0.41 34.77 -20.37
CA PRO A 261 -0.96 34.93 -19.87
C PRO A 261 -1.04 35.63 -18.52
N ALA A 262 0.04 35.59 -17.72
CA ALA A 262 0.05 36.15 -16.37
C ALA A 262 -0.12 37.68 -16.33
N HIS A 263 0.32 38.41 -17.36
CA HIS A 263 0.11 39.86 -17.44
C HIS A 263 -0.91 40.22 -18.53
N SER A 264 -1.49 41.41 -18.41
CA SER A 264 -2.41 41.99 -19.40
C SER A 264 -3.59 41.09 -19.78
N SER A 265 -4.14 40.32 -18.82
CA SER A 265 -5.19 39.31 -19.02
C SER A 265 -6.46 39.83 -19.72
N HIS A 266 -6.70 41.14 -19.65
CA HIS A 266 -7.82 41.85 -20.29
C HIS A 266 -7.58 42.17 -21.78
N GLN A 267 -6.34 42.11 -22.28
CA GLN A 267 -6.02 42.45 -23.67
C GLN A 267 -5.92 41.19 -24.54
N SER A 268 -6.50 41.27 -25.73
CA SER A 268 -6.36 40.21 -26.72
C SER A 268 -4.90 40.10 -27.15
N ARG A 269 -4.48 38.89 -27.57
CA ARG A 269 -3.13 38.67 -28.11
C ARG A 269 -2.78 39.68 -29.23
N LYS A 270 -3.75 40.05 -30.07
CA LYS A 270 -3.54 41.00 -31.17
C LYS A 270 -3.31 42.42 -30.64
N GLU A 271 -4.06 42.84 -29.62
CA GLU A 271 -3.83 44.13 -28.94
C GLU A 271 -2.45 44.21 -28.29
N ARG A 272 -2.02 43.15 -27.58
CA ARG A 272 -0.70 43.10 -26.94
C ARG A 272 0.44 43.25 -27.95
N ILE A 273 0.34 42.59 -29.11
CA ILE A 273 1.33 42.72 -30.18
C ILE A 273 1.32 44.14 -30.78
N ARG A 274 0.13 44.70 -31.04
CA ARG A 274 0.02 46.07 -31.59
C ARG A 274 0.54 47.13 -30.62
N SER A 275 0.22 47.02 -29.33
CA SER A 275 0.72 47.96 -28.31
C SER A 275 2.24 47.87 -28.19
N ALA A 276 2.80 46.67 -28.23
CA ALA A 276 4.25 46.46 -28.28
C ALA A 276 4.87 47.05 -29.57
N LEU A 277 4.27 46.84 -30.74
CA LEU A 277 4.75 47.41 -32.01
C LEU A 277 4.77 48.94 -32.01
N LEU A 278 3.70 49.57 -31.51
CA LEU A 278 3.63 51.03 -31.40
C LEU A 278 4.73 51.60 -30.51
N ARG A 279 5.10 50.85 -29.47
CA ARG A 279 6.10 51.22 -28.48
C ARG A 279 7.52 50.98 -28.96
N TRP A 280 7.76 49.89 -29.68
CA TRP A 280 9.04 49.50 -30.28
C TRP A 280 9.22 49.99 -31.72
N HIS A 281 8.39 50.94 -32.17
CA HIS A 281 8.52 51.48 -33.51
C HIS A 281 9.81 52.33 -33.62
N PRO A 282 10.63 52.15 -34.66
CA PRO A 282 11.92 52.85 -34.79
C PRO A 282 11.76 54.38 -34.75
N ASP A 283 10.65 54.91 -35.29
CA ASP A 283 10.35 56.35 -35.27
C ASP A 283 10.23 56.95 -33.85
N ARG A 284 9.63 56.21 -32.91
CA ARG A 284 9.56 56.67 -31.50
C ARG A 284 10.93 56.62 -30.84
N PHE A 285 11.72 55.60 -31.17
CA PHE A 285 13.06 55.44 -30.64
C PHE A 285 14.06 56.46 -31.17
N ARG A 286 13.82 57.11 -32.33
CA ARG A 286 14.67 58.22 -32.84
C ARG A 286 14.91 59.31 -31.80
N ARG A 287 13.93 59.58 -30.93
CA ARG A 287 14.06 60.56 -29.83
C ARG A 287 14.95 60.04 -28.70
N LEU A 288 14.94 58.74 -28.43
CA LEU A 288 15.76 58.09 -27.41
C LEU A 288 17.20 57.86 -27.88
N PHE A 289 17.44 57.68 -29.19
CA PHE A 289 18.79 57.53 -29.76
C PHE A 289 19.74 58.69 -29.44
N GLN A 290 19.19 59.90 -29.27
CA GLN A 290 19.99 61.08 -28.89
C GLN A 290 20.62 60.94 -27.49
N ARG A 291 20.03 60.11 -26.62
CA ARG A 291 20.48 59.87 -25.25
C ARG A 291 21.42 58.67 -25.13
N ILE A 292 21.59 57.89 -26.20
CA ILE A 292 22.40 56.67 -26.21
C ILE A 292 23.82 57.02 -26.69
N PRO A 293 24.88 56.56 -25.99
CA PRO A 293 26.25 56.80 -26.40
C PRO A 293 26.53 56.15 -27.76
N GLU A 294 27.33 56.81 -28.59
CA GLU A 294 27.63 56.38 -29.97
C GLU A 294 28.13 54.93 -30.05
N SER A 295 28.90 54.49 -29.05
CA SER A 295 29.44 53.14 -28.94
C SER A 295 28.36 52.05 -28.90
N GLU A 296 27.18 52.35 -28.35
CA GLU A 296 26.09 51.38 -28.16
C GLU A 296 24.95 51.54 -29.16
N ARG A 297 24.91 52.65 -29.91
CA ARG A 297 23.81 52.96 -30.84
C ARG A 297 23.54 51.84 -31.84
N LYS A 298 24.60 51.27 -32.42
CA LYS A 298 24.48 50.18 -33.40
C LYS A 298 23.85 48.93 -32.77
N ALA A 299 24.30 48.54 -31.57
CA ALA A 299 23.75 47.39 -30.86
C ALA A 299 22.28 47.61 -30.48
N VAL A 300 21.92 48.82 -30.03
CA VAL A 300 20.53 49.17 -29.73
C VAL A 300 19.66 49.16 -30.98
N GLU A 301 20.14 49.70 -32.10
CA GLU A 301 19.41 49.70 -33.37
C GLU A 301 19.15 48.27 -33.87
N GLU A 302 20.17 47.40 -33.83
CA GLU A 302 20.04 45.99 -34.16
C GLU A 302 19.00 45.30 -33.27
N GLY A 303 19.04 45.55 -31.95
CA GLY A 303 18.07 45.01 -31.00
C GLY A 303 16.64 45.49 -31.27
N ILE A 304 16.43 46.78 -31.54
CA ILE A 304 15.11 47.34 -31.86
C ILE A 304 14.59 46.71 -33.16
N CYS A 305 15.42 46.66 -34.21
CA CYS A 305 15.06 46.02 -35.47
C CYS A 305 14.69 44.55 -35.27
N ALA A 306 15.40 43.82 -34.41
CA ALA A 306 15.07 42.44 -34.06
C ALA A 306 13.68 42.37 -33.38
N VAL A 307 13.40 43.22 -32.38
CA VAL A 307 12.09 43.25 -31.71
C VAL A 307 10.96 43.56 -32.69
N THR A 308 11.09 44.61 -33.50
CA THR A 308 10.04 45.00 -34.46
C THR A 308 9.77 43.90 -35.47
N ARG A 309 10.82 43.26 -36.02
CA ARG A 309 10.68 42.11 -36.94
C ARG A 309 9.94 40.96 -36.27
N CYS A 310 10.37 40.55 -35.07
CA CYS A 310 9.73 39.47 -34.31
C CYS A 310 8.24 39.76 -34.04
N LEU A 311 7.91 40.98 -33.65
CA LEU A 311 6.51 41.37 -33.37
C LEU A 311 5.64 41.36 -34.64
N ASN A 312 6.18 41.80 -35.78
CA ASN A 312 5.48 41.71 -37.07
C ASN A 312 5.26 40.25 -37.48
N ASP A 313 6.27 39.39 -37.34
CA ASP A 313 6.15 37.96 -37.63
C ASP A 313 5.08 37.29 -36.75
N LEU A 314 5.02 37.65 -35.47
CA LEU A 314 4.00 37.16 -34.55
C LEU A 314 2.57 37.60 -34.93
N LEU A 315 2.44 38.73 -35.63
CA LEU A 315 1.17 39.21 -36.16
C LEU A 315 0.77 38.41 -37.41
N VAL A 316 1.70 38.21 -38.35
CA VAL A 316 1.48 37.53 -39.64
C VAL A 316 1.19 36.03 -39.45
N VAL A 317 1.97 35.31 -38.63
CA VAL A 317 1.85 33.85 -38.44
C VAL A 317 0.46 33.42 -37.97
N LYS A 318 -0.29 34.29 -37.28
CA LYS A 318 -1.66 33.98 -36.85
C LYS A 318 -2.69 34.21 -37.95
N GLU A 319 -2.50 35.21 -38.81
CA GLU A 319 -3.40 35.43 -39.96
C GLU A 319 -3.38 34.24 -40.91
N SER A 320 -2.24 33.57 -41.06
CA SER A 320 -2.13 32.32 -41.82
C SER A 320 -2.82 31.11 -41.16
N LYS A 321 -2.83 31.01 -39.82
CA LYS A 321 -3.47 29.87 -39.11
C LYS A 321 -4.99 29.99 -39.01
N VAL A 322 -5.54 31.19 -38.88
CA VAL A 322 -7.00 31.42 -38.87
C VAL A 322 -7.61 31.10 -40.23
N ASN A 323 -6.87 31.33 -41.32
CA ASN A 323 -7.36 31.08 -42.68
C ASN A 323 -7.37 29.59 -43.10
N VAL A 324 -6.73 28.71 -42.32
CA VAL A 324 -6.63 27.26 -42.59
C VAL A 324 -7.67 26.46 -41.79
N GLN A 325 -8.19 26.99 -40.68
CA GLN A 325 -9.23 26.32 -39.87
C GLN A 325 -10.67 26.72 -40.26
N GLY A 326 -10.84 27.63 -41.22
CA GLY A 326 -12.13 28.12 -41.70
C GLY A 326 -12.48 27.68 -43.12
N LYS A 327 -11.84 26.63 -43.65
CA LYS A 327 -12.18 26.02 -44.95
C LYS A 327 -12.66 24.60 -44.76
#